data_AF-A0A2R6HXU4-F1
#
_entry.id   AF-A0A2R6HXU4-F1
#
_cell.length_a   1.000
_cell.length_b   1.000
_cell.length_c   1.000
_cell.angle_alpha   90.00
_cell.angle_beta   90.00
_cell.angle_gamma   90.00
#
_symmetry.space_group_name_H-M   'P 1'
#
loop_
_entity.id
_entity.type
_entity.pdbx_description
1 polymer ?
#
loop_
_entity_poly.entity_id
_entity_poly.type
_entity_poly.pdbx_seq_one_letter_code
_entity_poly.pdbx_strand_id
1 'polypeptide(L)'
;MTELVATTTGLFPLPDWAKSELSDLKGHQKDDLIGGDESEEIEAQYDRAREEAVERQTTAGLDRIVEGQYRWDDMLAHPLAVHDAVETRGIVPGPYSLADLATDEHYGDGLLDAVADFLAGEIEAFPDHETLYVLEPSLVENAPGDGADERASEAVDRIAGATDAEVVVQPFYGALDEKVHAHLLDADVDAIGYDFVTDHEANLYNINEYGTTDSVALGLVDGQNTEVESPETIRERVAWVRENVPAAEFDTVYVAPNAELFYLPTSRFEAKLDALAEATTAAVEEVEA
;
A
#
# COMPACT_ATOMS: atom_id res chain seq x y z
N MET A 1 9.96 21.35 8.57
CA MET A 1 8.70 21.70 7.88
C MET A 1 8.23 20.40 7.31
N THR A 2 7.01 19.97 7.65
CA THR A 2 6.47 18.67 7.21
C THR A 2 6.42 18.60 5.68
N GLU A 3 7.01 17.57 5.11
CA GLU A 3 6.90 17.22 3.69
C GLU A 3 5.55 16.52 3.45
N LEU A 4 4.84 16.92 2.40
CA LEU A 4 3.64 16.22 1.94
C LEU A 4 3.99 15.46 0.67
N VAL A 5 3.75 14.15 0.65
CA VAL A 5 4.12 13.25 -0.44
C VAL A 5 2.86 12.60 -0.98
N ALA A 6 2.41 12.98 -2.18
CA ALA A 6 1.29 12.32 -2.85
C ALA A 6 1.73 10.98 -3.42
N THR A 7 1.00 9.92 -3.07
CA THR A 7 1.27 8.55 -3.51
C THR A 7 0.01 7.70 -3.51
N THR A 8 0.14 6.41 -3.80
CA THR A 8 -0.94 5.43 -3.72
C THR A 8 -0.46 4.12 -3.09
N THR A 9 -1.40 3.25 -2.71
CA THR A 9 -1.12 1.95 -2.09
C THR A 9 -0.78 0.83 -3.07
N GLY A 10 -0.72 1.10 -4.38
CA GLY A 10 -0.21 0.14 -5.37
C GLY A 10 -1.19 -0.37 -6.38
N LEU A 11 -2.12 -1.23 -5.95
CA LEU A 11 -2.90 -2.07 -6.87
C LEU A 11 -3.91 -1.24 -7.68
N PHE A 12 -3.78 -1.26 -9.01
CA PHE A 12 -4.52 -0.42 -9.94
C PHE A 12 -5.46 -1.20 -10.86
N PRO A 13 -6.55 -0.58 -11.33
CA PRO A 13 -7.43 -1.23 -12.29
C PRO A 13 -6.71 -1.37 -13.63
N LEU A 14 -6.66 -2.59 -14.17
CA LEU A 14 -6.16 -2.82 -15.53
C LEU A 14 -6.90 -1.91 -16.54
N PRO A 15 -6.19 -1.24 -17.46
CA PRO A 15 -6.81 -0.48 -18.54
C PRO A 15 -7.78 -1.33 -19.37
N ASP A 16 -8.86 -0.72 -19.87
CA ASP A 16 -9.90 -1.45 -20.62
C ASP A 16 -9.34 -2.16 -21.88
N TRP A 17 -8.36 -1.55 -22.54
CA TRP A 17 -7.68 -2.17 -23.68
C TRP A 17 -6.91 -3.43 -23.24
N ALA A 18 -6.18 -3.36 -22.12
CA ALA A 18 -5.38 -4.47 -21.60
C ALA A 18 -6.28 -5.62 -21.16
N LYS A 19 -7.40 -5.32 -20.47
CA LYS A 19 -8.42 -6.32 -20.13
C LYS A 19 -8.93 -7.07 -21.36
N SER A 20 -9.21 -6.36 -22.46
CA SER A 20 -9.69 -6.97 -23.69
C SER A 20 -8.63 -7.86 -24.34
N GLU A 21 -7.42 -7.34 -24.51
CA GLU A 21 -6.33 -8.05 -25.20
C GLU A 21 -5.83 -9.26 -24.39
N LEU A 22 -5.67 -9.12 -23.07
CA LEU A 22 -5.30 -10.23 -22.19
C LEU A 22 -6.36 -11.35 -22.18
N SER A 23 -7.65 -10.99 -22.22
CA SER A 23 -8.74 -11.97 -22.31
C SER A 23 -8.68 -12.78 -23.62
N ASP A 24 -8.34 -12.13 -24.74
CA ASP A 24 -8.16 -12.80 -26.03
C ASP A 24 -6.93 -13.72 -26.04
N LEU A 25 -5.86 -13.34 -25.34
CA LEU A 25 -4.60 -14.10 -25.27
C LEU A 25 -4.66 -15.29 -24.30
N LYS A 26 -5.16 -15.09 -23.08
CA LYS A 26 -5.28 -16.13 -22.04
C LYS A 26 -6.44 -17.10 -22.33
N GLY A 27 -7.41 -16.67 -23.12
CA GLY A 27 -8.66 -17.39 -23.33
C GLY A 27 -9.54 -17.37 -22.07
N HIS A 28 -10.79 -17.85 -22.19
CA HIS A 28 -11.76 -17.83 -21.08
C HIS A 28 -11.59 -18.97 -20.06
N GLN A 29 -10.42 -19.60 -19.96
CA GLN A 29 -10.19 -20.65 -18.98
C GLN A 29 -9.88 -20.00 -17.62
N LYS A 30 -10.60 -20.46 -16.58
CA LYS A 30 -10.59 -19.94 -15.21
C LYS A 30 -9.34 -20.26 -14.40
N ASP A 31 -8.21 -20.50 -15.06
CA ASP A 31 -6.94 -20.56 -14.34
C ASP A 31 -6.46 -19.11 -14.23
N ASP A 32 -7.16 -18.36 -13.36
CA ASP A 32 -6.97 -16.92 -13.07
C ASP A 32 -5.69 -16.67 -12.24
N LEU A 33 -4.70 -17.57 -12.28
CA LEU A 33 -3.45 -17.41 -11.56
C LEU A 33 -2.31 -17.26 -12.56
N ILE A 34 -1.49 -16.23 -12.38
CA ILE A 34 -0.23 -16.05 -13.10
C ILE A 34 0.66 -17.28 -12.84
N GLY A 35 1.09 -17.91 -13.92
CA GLY A 35 1.84 -19.17 -13.89
C GLY A 35 3.36 -18.96 -13.84
N GLY A 36 3.82 -17.75 -14.16
CA GLY A 36 5.24 -17.44 -14.34
C GLY A 36 5.83 -18.02 -15.63
N ASP A 37 5.00 -18.64 -16.47
CA ASP A 37 5.33 -19.21 -17.77
C ASP A 37 4.47 -18.59 -18.90
N GLU A 38 4.03 -17.34 -18.69
CA GLU A 38 3.30 -16.55 -19.67
C GLU A 38 4.06 -16.44 -21.01
N SER A 39 3.31 -16.26 -22.10
CA SER A 39 3.93 -15.98 -23.39
C SER A 39 4.52 -14.56 -23.41
N GLU A 40 5.58 -14.37 -24.22
CA GLU A 40 6.16 -13.03 -24.49
C GLU A 40 5.10 -12.00 -24.91
N GLU A 41 4.00 -12.45 -25.55
CA GLU A 41 2.89 -11.58 -25.97
C GLU A 41 2.04 -11.10 -24.78
N ILE A 42 1.82 -11.94 -23.77
CA ILE A 42 1.11 -11.57 -22.53
C ILE A 42 2.00 -10.65 -21.69
N GLU A 43 3.28 -10.99 -21.53
CA GLU A 43 4.24 -10.16 -20.81
C GLU A 43 4.30 -8.74 -21.40
N ALA A 44 4.38 -8.63 -22.73
CA ALA A 44 4.38 -7.34 -23.42
C ALA A 44 3.13 -6.49 -23.15
N GLN A 45 1.95 -7.11 -22.92
CA GLN A 45 0.74 -6.35 -22.56
C GLN A 45 0.83 -5.79 -21.14
N TYR A 46 1.32 -6.57 -20.19
CA TYR A 46 1.52 -6.09 -18.82
C TYR A 46 2.59 -5.01 -18.75
N ASP A 47 3.68 -5.16 -19.49
CA ASP A 47 4.76 -4.16 -19.52
C ASP A 47 4.27 -2.84 -20.10
N ARG A 48 3.48 -2.89 -21.19
CA ARG A 48 2.83 -1.70 -21.74
C ARG A 48 1.86 -1.06 -20.75
N ALA A 49 1.03 -1.85 -20.07
CA ALA A 49 0.09 -1.31 -19.07
C ALA A 49 0.84 -0.62 -17.92
N ARG A 50 1.94 -1.23 -17.46
CA ARG A 50 2.84 -0.65 -16.45
C ARG A 50 3.43 0.68 -16.92
N GLU A 51 3.96 0.74 -18.15
CA GLU A 51 4.50 1.99 -18.71
C GLU A 51 3.44 3.10 -18.75
N GLU A 52 2.21 2.79 -19.19
CA GLU A 52 1.10 3.74 -19.22
C GLU A 52 0.72 4.23 -17.81
N ALA A 53 0.76 3.35 -16.79
CA ALA A 53 0.46 3.74 -15.39
C ALA A 53 1.54 4.62 -14.77
N VAL A 54 2.82 4.32 -15.02
CA VAL A 54 3.94 5.16 -14.58
C VAL A 54 3.87 6.53 -15.24
N GLU A 55 3.61 6.58 -16.55
CA GLU A 55 3.43 7.85 -17.28
C GLU A 55 2.23 8.64 -16.74
N ARG A 56 1.12 7.96 -16.43
CA ARG A 56 -0.09 8.61 -15.91
C ARG A 56 0.14 9.28 -14.56
N GLN A 57 0.83 8.61 -13.64
CA GLN A 57 1.18 9.14 -12.33
C GLN A 57 2.18 10.30 -12.43
N THR A 58 3.21 10.13 -13.28
CA THR A 58 4.20 11.19 -13.55
C THR A 58 3.51 12.44 -14.12
N THR A 59 2.56 12.25 -15.03
CA THR A 59 1.79 13.34 -15.65
C THR A 59 0.83 14.00 -14.66
N ALA A 60 0.24 13.23 -13.73
CA ALA A 60 -0.57 13.79 -12.64
C ALA A 60 0.28 14.69 -11.73
N GLY A 61 1.55 14.31 -11.53
CA GLY A 61 2.46 14.98 -10.61
C GLY A 61 2.49 14.32 -9.23
N LEU A 62 2.33 13.00 -9.13
CA LEU A 62 2.57 12.30 -7.87
C LEU A 62 4.05 12.34 -7.49
N ASP A 63 4.31 12.46 -6.19
CA ASP A 63 5.65 12.57 -5.60
C ASP A 63 6.33 11.20 -5.47
N ARG A 64 5.55 10.13 -5.24
CA ARG A 64 6.01 8.74 -5.29
C ARG A 64 5.13 7.93 -6.23
N ILE A 65 5.78 7.15 -7.09
CA ILE A 65 5.16 6.41 -8.20
C ILE A 65 5.24 4.92 -7.89
N VAL A 66 4.13 4.23 -8.13
CA VAL A 66 4.03 2.77 -7.99
C VAL A 66 3.75 2.12 -9.35
N GLU A 67 3.98 0.81 -9.49
CA GLU A 67 3.87 0.14 -10.79
C GLU A 67 2.46 -0.37 -11.13
N GLY A 68 1.50 -0.24 -10.21
CA GLY A 68 0.11 -0.64 -10.41
C GLY A 68 -0.17 -2.11 -10.12
N GLN A 69 0.87 -2.95 -9.96
CA GLN A 69 0.79 -4.38 -9.70
C GLN A 69 -0.19 -5.11 -10.64
N TYR A 70 -0.22 -4.76 -11.94
CA TYR A 70 -1.21 -5.29 -12.90
C TYR A 70 -1.19 -6.80 -13.12
N ARG A 71 -0.11 -7.45 -12.71
CA ARG A 71 0.04 -8.91 -12.69
C ARG A 71 -0.70 -9.55 -11.51
N TRP A 72 -1.23 -8.77 -10.57
CA TRP A 72 -1.91 -9.27 -9.39
C TRP A 72 -3.42 -9.10 -9.55
N ASP A 73 -4.16 -10.18 -9.28
CA ASP A 73 -5.63 -10.17 -9.30
C ASP A 73 -6.24 -9.74 -7.96
N ASP A 74 -5.45 -9.82 -6.87
CA ASP A 74 -5.69 -9.24 -5.56
C ASP A 74 -4.35 -9.17 -4.77
N MET A 75 -4.36 -8.64 -3.53
CA MET A 75 -3.17 -8.55 -2.69
C MET A 75 -2.60 -9.89 -2.20
N LEU A 76 -3.39 -10.97 -2.29
CA LEU A 76 -3.08 -12.32 -1.80
C LEU A 76 -2.63 -13.24 -2.93
N ALA A 77 -3.07 -12.94 -4.16
CA ALA A 77 -2.88 -13.74 -5.36
C ALA A 77 -1.51 -13.54 -6.00
N HIS A 78 -0.48 -13.23 -5.20
CA HIS A 78 0.87 -13.79 -5.31
C HIS A 78 1.76 -13.33 -4.15
N PRO A 79 1.91 -14.07 -3.04
CA PRO A 79 3.28 -14.28 -2.60
C PRO A 79 3.94 -15.12 -3.69
N LEU A 80 5.16 -14.81 -4.13
CA LEU A 80 5.98 -15.72 -4.96
C LEU A 80 5.61 -15.93 -6.42
N ALA A 81 5.81 -14.93 -7.28
CA ALA A 81 6.39 -15.22 -8.60
C ALA A 81 7.89 -14.92 -8.55
N VAL A 82 8.68 -15.95 -8.24
CA VAL A 82 10.12 -15.95 -8.52
C VAL A 82 10.29 -15.98 -10.04
N HIS A 83 10.88 -14.95 -10.63
CA HIS A 83 11.45 -15.06 -11.97
C HIS A 83 12.63 -14.10 -12.15
N ASP A 84 13.67 -14.53 -12.86
CA ASP A 84 14.87 -13.75 -13.21
C ASP A 84 14.58 -12.50 -14.10
N ALA A 85 13.31 -12.14 -14.32
CA ALA A 85 12.85 -11.09 -15.24
C ALA A 85 11.77 -10.15 -14.66
N VAL A 86 11.45 -10.24 -13.36
CA VAL A 86 10.41 -9.39 -12.74
C VAL A 86 11.06 -8.43 -11.74
N GLU A 87 10.98 -7.13 -12.02
CA GLU A 87 11.27 -6.05 -11.07
C GLU A 87 9.96 -5.70 -10.35
N THR A 88 9.88 -5.95 -9.04
CA THR A 88 8.85 -5.40 -8.16
C THR A 88 9.41 -4.17 -7.46
N ARG A 89 8.85 -2.98 -7.74
CA ARG A 89 9.32 -1.73 -7.12
C ARG A 89 8.47 -1.32 -5.91
N GLY A 90 8.65 -2.03 -4.80
CA GLY A 90 8.36 -1.48 -3.47
C GLY A 90 6.94 -1.65 -2.92
N ILE A 91 6.19 -2.70 -3.28
CA ILE A 91 4.92 -3.05 -2.61
C ILE A 91 4.85 -4.55 -2.39
N VAL A 92 4.50 -4.97 -1.17
CA VAL A 92 4.33 -6.37 -0.79
C VAL A 92 3.08 -6.56 0.06
N PRO A 93 2.41 -7.72 -0.01
CA PRO A 93 1.51 -8.10 1.06
C PRO A 93 2.27 -8.18 2.38
N GLY A 94 1.63 -7.75 3.44
CA GLY A 94 2.18 -7.86 4.77
C GLY A 94 2.26 -9.31 5.26
N PRO A 95 3.30 -9.67 6.03
CA PRO A 95 3.51 -11.03 6.47
C PRO A 95 2.36 -11.58 7.31
N TYR A 96 1.69 -10.74 8.12
CA TYR A 96 0.57 -11.20 8.93
C TYR A 96 -0.66 -11.47 8.07
N SER A 97 -1.06 -10.51 7.24
CA SER A 97 -2.21 -10.68 6.34
C SER A 97 -2.06 -11.86 5.40
N LEU A 98 -0.85 -12.05 4.87
CA LEU A 98 -0.58 -13.20 4.03
C LEU A 98 -0.69 -14.53 4.77
N ALA A 99 -0.18 -14.60 6.01
CA ALA A 99 -0.29 -15.80 6.84
C ALA A 99 -1.73 -16.09 7.29
N ASP A 100 -2.47 -15.05 7.69
CA ASP A 100 -3.88 -15.14 8.12
C ASP A 100 -4.80 -15.66 7.01
N LEU A 101 -4.54 -15.25 5.77
CA LEU A 101 -5.37 -15.59 4.61
C LEU A 101 -4.93 -16.88 3.91
N ALA A 102 -3.73 -17.39 4.23
CA ALA A 102 -3.22 -18.64 3.69
C ALA A 102 -3.91 -19.87 4.30
N THR A 103 -4.02 -20.94 3.50
CA THR A 103 -4.36 -22.26 4.00
C THR A 103 -3.09 -22.99 4.42
N ASP A 104 -2.97 -23.31 5.70
CA ASP A 104 -1.80 -24.01 6.23
C ASP A 104 -2.06 -25.49 6.53
N GLU A 105 -1.28 -26.36 5.87
CA GLU A 105 -1.29 -27.81 6.07
C GLU A 105 0.03 -28.33 6.68
N HIS A 106 1.02 -27.46 6.92
CA HIS A 106 2.41 -27.86 7.15
C HIS A 106 3.12 -27.16 8.31
N TYR A 107 2.91 -25.86 8.51
CA TYR A 107 3.74 -25.02 9.37
C TYR A 107 3.18 -24.86 10.79
N GLY A 108 1.87 -24.98 10.97
CA GLY A 108 1.17 -24.70 12.22
C GLY A 108 1.49 -23.29 12.73
N ASP A 109 1.85 -23.20 14.01
CA ASP A 109 2.20 -21.92 14.64
C ASP A 109 3.43 -21.24 14.02
N GLY A 110 4.19 -21.93 13.16
CA GLY A 110 5.36 -21.39 12.47
C GLY A 110 5.08 -20.77 11.10
N LEU A 111 3.81 -20.72 10.64
CA LEU A 111 3.46 -20.19 9.32
C LEU A 111 3.90 -18.74 9.13
N LEU A 112 3.59 -17.88 10.11
CA LEU A 112 3.93 -16.45 10.05
C LEU A 112 5.44 -16.23 9.90
N ASP A 113 6.25 -16.97 10.68
CA ASP A 113 7.71 -16.86 10.59
C ASP A 113 8.23 -17.31 9.22
N ALA A 114 7.68 -18.41 8.69
CA ALA A 114 8.06 -18.90 7.36
C ALA A 114 7.67 -17.92 6.26
N VAL A 115 6.50 -17.27 6.37
CA VAL A 115 6.04 -16.23 5.45
C VAL A 115 6.93 -14.99 5.54
N ALA A 116 7.30 -14.55 6.74
CA ALA A 116 8.17 -13.40 6.95
C ALA A 116 9.59 -13.65 6.39
N ASP A 117 10.19 -14.81 6.70
CA ASP A 117 11.50 -15.21 6.14
C ASP A 117 11.47 -15.26 4.62
N PHE A 118 10.36 -15.78 4.09
CA PHE A 118 10.16 -15.91 2.67
C PHE A 118 10.09 -14.52 2.00
N LEU A 119 9.20 -13.63 2.46
CA LEU A 119 9.04 -12.28 1.92
C LEU A 119 10.32 -11.44 2.06
N ALA A 120 11.01 -11.54 3.20
CA ALA A 120 12.30 -10.87 3.38
C ALA A 120 13.32 -11.28 2.31
N GLY A 121 13.40 -12.57 2.00
CA GLY A 121 14.28 -13.07 0.94
C GLY A 121 13.94 -12.54 -0.46
N GLU A 122 12.67 -12.29 -0.76
CA GLU A 122 12.29 -11.63 -2.02
C GLU A 122 12.66 -10.15 -2.02
N ILE A 123 12.45 -9.45 -0.91
CA ILE A 123 12.75 -8.02 -0.79
C ILE A 123 14.25 -7.76 -0.94
N GLU A 124 15.09 -8.62 -0.38
CA GLU A 124 16.55 -8.57 -0.59
C GLU A 124 16.94 -8.69 -2.07
N ALA A 125 16.08 -9.30 -2.90
CA ALA A 125 16.27 -9.44 -4.34
C ALA A 125 15.64 -8.30 -5.16
N PHE A 126 14.92 -7.37 -4.53
CA PHE A 126 14.32 -6.24 -5.24
C PHE A 126 15.40 -5.34 -5.85
N PRO A 127 15.11 -4.67 -6.98
CA PRO A 127 15.93 -3.57 -7.44
C PRO A 127 15.94 -2.44 -6.40
N ASP A 128 16.93 -1.53 -6.49
CA ASP A 128 16.98 -0.33 -5.66
C ASP A 128 15.64 0.42 -5.71
N HIS A 129 15.05 0.68 -4.54
CA HIS A 129 13.78 1.37 -4.35
C HIS A 129 13.90 2.34 -3.18
N GLU A 130 13.07 3.39 -3.19
CA GLU A 130 13.10 4.44 -2.16
C GLU A 130 12.14 4.14 -1.01
N THR A 131 11.02 3.49 -1.30
CA THR A 131 9.96 3.21 -0.34
C THR A 131 9.39 1.81 -0.58
N LEU A 132 9.11 1.07 0.49
CA LEU A 132 8.42 -0.21 0.51
C LEU A 132 7.09 -0.09 1.26
N TYR A 133 5.97 -0.27 0.57
CA TYR A 133 4.65 -0.39 1.21
C TYR A 133 4.36 -1.86 1.59
N VAL A 134 4.05 -2.07 2.86
CA VAL A 134 3.65 -3.36 3.44
C VAL A 134 2.16 -3.29 3.75
N LEU A 135 1.33 -3.94 2.93
CA LEU A 135 -0.13 -3.84 3.06
C LEU A 135 -0.66 -4.87 4.07
N GLU A 136 -1.24 -4.41 5.18
CA GLU A 136 -1.64 -5.24 6.32
C GLU A 136 -3.13 -5.11 6.72
N PRO A 137 -4.10 -5.42 5.83
CA PRO A 137 -5.52 -5.33 6.16
C PRO A 137 -5.95 -6.28 7.28
N SER A 138 -5.35 -7.48 7.41
CA SER A 138 -5.74 -8.43 8.45
C SER A 138 -5.31 -7.98 9.85
N LEU A 139 -4.35 -7.07 10.00
CA LEU A 139 -4.06 -6.47 11.30
C LEU A 139 -5.26 -5.68 11.87
N VAL A 140 -6.21 -5.30 11.00
CA VAL A 140 -7.50 -4.70 11.37
C VAL A 140 -8.61 -5.76 11.33
N GLU A 141 -8.83 -6.39 10.18
CA GLU A 141 -10.00 -7.26 9.95
C GLU A 141 -9.97 -8.54 10.78
N ASN A 142 -8.79 -9.10 11.01
CA ASN A 142 -8.54 -10.32 11.79
C ASN A 142 -7.41 -10.07 12.79
N ALA A 143 -7.55 -8.99 13.58
CA ALA A 143 -6.51 -8.51 14.48
C ALA A 143 -5.92 -9.64 15.35
N PRO A 144 -4.58 -9.76 15.44
CA PRO A 144 -3.96 -10.81 16.22
C PRO A 144 -4.27 -10.65 17.71
N GLY A 145 -4.54 -11.77 18.38
CA GLY A 145 -4.74 -11.78 19.83
C GLY A 145 -3.44 -11.69 20.62
N ASP A 146 -3.56 -11.62 21.95
CA ASP A 146 -2.43 -11.51 22.89
C ASP A 146 -1.28 -12.50 22.58
N GLY A 147 -0.10 -11.95 22.32
CA GLY A 147 1.13 -12.66 21.95
C GLY A 147 1.29 -12.92 20.46
N ALA A 148 0.20 -13.01 19.69
CA ALA A 148 0.27 -13.05 18.23
C ALA A 148 0.49 -11.64 17.65
N ASP A 149 0.08 -10.59 18.38
CA ASP A 149 0.30 -9.18 18.06
C ASP A 149 1.78 -8.80 18.09
N GLU A 150 2.50 -9.24 19.12
CA GLU A 150 3.96 -9.13 19.21
C GLU A 150 4.63 -9.86 18.04
N ARG A 151 4.24 -11.10 17.76
CA ARG A 151 4.79 -11.88 16.63
C ARG A 151 4.51 -11.28 15.26
N ALA A 152 3.33 -10.69 15.07
CA ALA A 152 3.00 -9.98 13.83
C ALA A 152 3.93 -8.79 13.61
N SER A 153 4.25 -8.06 14.68
CA SER A 153 5.17 -6.92 14.60
C SER A 153 6.62 -7.37 14.43
N GLU A 154 7.06 -8.47 15.07
CA GLU A 154 8.37 -9.09 14.80
C GLU A 154 8.51 -9.57 13.33
N ALA A 155 7.42 -10.02 12.73
CA ALA A 155 7.40 -10.38 11.31
C ALA A 155 7.55 -9.14 10.42
N VAL A 156 6.86 -8.05 10.74
CA VAL A 156 7.00 -6.75 10.05
C VAL A 156 8.41 -6.17 10.22
N ASP A 157 8.99 -6.24 11.41
CA ASP A 157 10.37 -5.82 11.69
C ASP A 157 11.39 -6.55 10.80
N ARG A 158 11.17 -7.86 10.59
CA ARG A 158 11.99 -8.67 9.68
C ARG A 158 11.90 -8.22 8.22
N ILE A 159 10.71 -7.81 7.78
CA ILE A 159 10.49 -7.23 6.45
C ILE A 159 11.22 -5.89 6.33
N ALA A 160 11.12 -5.04 7.35
CA ALA A 160 11.77 -3.75 7.35
C ALA A 160 13.31 -3.88 7.27
N GLY A 161 13.88 -4.80 8.05
CA GLY A 161 15.31 -5.09 8.03
C GLY A 161 15.86 -5.74 6.75
N ALA A 162 15.01 -6.07 5.77
CA ALA A 162 15.40 -6.68 4.49
C ALA A 162 15.74 -5.65 3.39
N THR A 163 15.54 -4.36 3.65
CA THR A 163 15.80 -3.27 2.70
C THR A 163 16.38 -2.03 3.39
N ASP A 164 17.08 -1.19 2.62
CA ASP A 164 17.51 0.15 3.07
C ASP A 164 16.48 1.24 2.71
N ALA A 165 15.36 0.87 2.07
CA ALA A 165 14.27 1.77 1.69
C ALA A 165 13.40 2.16 2.90
N GLU A 166 12.64 3.26 2.78
CA GLU A 166 11.67 3.62 3.81
C GLU A 166 10.49 2.63 3.83
N VAL A 167 10.15 2.08 4.98
CA VAL A 167 9.14 1.04 5.13
C VAL A 167 7.86 1.64 5.70
N VAL A 168 6.79 1.57 4.91
CA VAL A 168 5.45 2.08 5.26
C VAL A 168 4.51 0.91 5.47
N VAL A 169 4.03 0.70 6.70
CA VAL A 169 3.03 -0.32 6.99
C VAL A 169 1.64 0.30 6.84
N GLN A 170 0.87 -0.16 5.87
CA GLN A 170 -0.47 0.37 5.58
C GLN A 170 -1.55 -0.64 5.97
N PRO A 171 -2.11 -0.55 7.18
CA PRO A 171 -3.38 -1.18 7.50
C PRO A 171 -4.54 -0.38 6.87
N PHE A 172 -5.65 -1.04 6.60
CA PHE A 172 -6.87 -0.40 6.08
C PHE A 172 -8.12 -1.19 6.46
N TYR A 173 -9.29 -0.61 6.16
CA TYR A 173 -10.62 -1.06 6.59
C TYR A 173 -11.00 -0.73 8.04
N GLY A 174 -10.22 0.13 8.70
CA GLY A 174 -10.52 0.59 10.07
C GLY A 174 -9.29 1.14 10.79
N ALA A 175 -9.28 1.00 12.10
CA ALA A 175 -8.13 1.33 12.94
C ALA A 175 -7.56 0.05 13.56
N LEU A 176 -6.26 0.06 13.79
CA LEU A 176 -5.59 -0.99 14.56
C LEU A 176 -6.09 -1.00 16.01
N ASP A 177 -6.18 -2.19 16.61
CA ASP A 177 -6.32 -2.32 18.05
C ASP A 177 -5.10 -1.74 18.78
N GLU A 178 -5.31 -1.19 19.98
CA GLU A 178 -4.30 -0.45 20.75
C GLU A 178 -2.98 -1.22 20.92
N LYS A 179 -3.06 -2.53 21.19
CA LYS A 179 -1.86 -3.38 21.37
C LYS A 179 -1.12 -3.63 20.07
N VAL A 180 -1.86 -3.88 18.98
CA VAL A 180 -1.26 -4.09 17.66
C VAL A 180 -0.57 -2.81 17.20
N HIS A 181 -1.21 -1.66 17.41
CA HIS A 181 -0.62 -0.35 17.13
C HIS A 181 0.64 -0.11 17.96
N ALA A 182 0.62 -0.38 19.27
CA ALA A 182 1.79 -0.22 20.13
C ALA A 182 2.96 -1.15 19.72
N HIS A 183 2.68 -2.42 19.38
CA HIS A 183 3.72 -3.35 18.94
C HIS A 183 4.31 -2.97 17.58
N LEU A 184 3.52 -2.43 16.64
CA LEU A 184 4.06 -1.91 15.38
C LEU A 184 4.96 -0.69 15.58
N LEU A 185 4.69 0.15 16.59
CA LEU A 185 5.58 1.28 16.92
C LEU A 185 6.94 0.83 17.49
N ASP A 186 7.04 -0.40 17.97
CA ASP A 186 8.29 -0.99 18.42
C ASP A 186 9.09 -1.66 17.28
N ALA A 187 8.49 -1.87 16.10
CA ALA A 187 9.16 -2.40 14.91
C ALA A 187 9.96 -1.29 14.19
N ASP A 188 11.01 -1.67 13.46
CA ASP A 188 11.91 -0.75 12.74
C ASP A 188 11.27 -0.21 11.43
N VAL A 189 10.07 0.36 11.52
CA VAL A 189 9.31 0.93 10.39
C VAL A 189 9.37 2.45 10.40
N ASP A 190 9.42 3.06 9.22
CA ASP A 190 9.52 4.52 9.08
C ASP A 190 8.16 5.21 9.19
N ALA A 191 7.08 4.55 8.74
CA ALA A 191 5.74 5.11 8.81
C ALA A 191 4.65 4.06 9.05
N ILE A 192 3.65 4.45 9.84
CA ILE A 192 2.39 3.72 10.00
C ILE A 192 1.27 4.42 9.24
N GLY A 193 0.45 3.63 8.56
CA GLY A 193 -0.76 4.03 7.86
C GLY A 193 -1.98 4.15 8.76
N TYR A 194 -2.83 5.14 8.47
CA TYR A 194 -4.07 5.40 9.20
C TYR A 194 -5.23 5.62 8.22
N ASP A 195 -6.26 4.77 8.31
CA ASP A 195 -7.46 4.86 7.47
C ASP A 195 -8.47 5.86 8.05
N PHE A 196 -8.26 7.14 7.75
CA PHE A 196 -9.16 8.23 8.14
C PHE A 196 -10.47 8.29 7.33
N VAL A 197 -10.59 7.50 6.25
CA VAL A 197 -11.84 7.39 5.50
C VAL A 197 -12.80 6.46 6.25
N THR A 198 -12.33 5.30 6.70
CA THR A 198 -13.15 4.28 7.33
C THR A 198 -13.39 4.57 8.82
N ASP A 199 -12.34 4.93 9.57
CA ASP A 199 -12.47 5.21 11.00
C ASP A 199 -11.50 6.31 11.48
N HIS A 200 -11.91 7.57 11.32
CA HIS A 200 -11.12 8.72 11.77
C HIS A 200 -11.06 8.88 13.29
N GLU A 201 -12.04 8.40 14.04
CA GLU A 201 -12.08 8.60 15.50
C GLU A 201 -11.09 7.67 16.20
N ALA A 202 -11.09 6.38 15.86
CA ALA A 202 -10.19 5.40 16.47
C ALA A 202 -8.73 5.60 16.03
N ASN A 203 -8.49 5.89 14.74
CA ASN A 203 -7.13 6.20 14.26
C ASN A 203 -6.56 7.46 14.94
N LEU A 204 -7.38 8.51 15.12
CA LEU A 204 -6.98 9.71 15.84
C LEU A 204 -6.69 9.44 17.32
N TYR A 205 -7.49 8.58 17.96
CA TYR A 205 -7.29 8.17 19.34
C TYR A 205 -5.94 7.44 19.51
N ASN A 206 -5.63 6.48 18.63
CA ASN A 206 -4.35 5.75 18.68
C ASN A 206 -3.15 6.69 18.62
N ILE A 207 -3.13 7.65 17.68
CA ILE A 207 -2.04 8.62 17.56
C ILE A 207 -1.91 9.49 18.83
N ASN A 208 -3.03 9.96 19.39
CA ASN A 208 -2.99 10.86 20.54
C ASN A 208 -2.63 10.16 21.86
N GLU A 209 -3.06 8.91 22.05
CA GLU A 209 -2.83 8.17 23.29
C GLU A 209 -1.47 7.47 23.28
N TYR A 210 -1.09 6.85 22.17
CA TYR A 210 0.10 6.01 22.07
C TYR A 210 1.25 6.65 21.29
N GLY A 211 0.99 7.75 20.57
CA GLY A 211 1.96 8.38 19.68
C GLY A 211 1.98 7.73 18.30
N THR A 212 2.95 8.11 17.48
CA THR A 212 3.19 7.52 16.17
C THR A 212 4.64 7.77 15.74
N THR A 213 5.02 7.24 14.58
CA THR A 213 6.30 7.45 13.91
C THR A 213 6.46 8.90 13.43
N ASP A 214 7.70 9.33 13.17
CA ASP A 214 7.98 10.68 12.67
C ASP A 214 7.42 10.89 11.25
N SER A 215 7.23 9.83 10.48
CA SER A 215 6.50 9.84 9.21
C SER A 215 5.19 9.07 9.33
N VAL A 216 4.15 9.46 8.59
CA VAL A 216 2.84 8.77 8.60
C VAL A 216 2.26 8.65 7.21
N ALA A 217 1.48 7.59 6.97
CA ALA A 217 0.63 7.49 5.78
C ALA A 217 -0.83 7.76 6.15
N LEU A 218 -1.41 8.78 5.54
CA LEU A 218 -2.79 9.18 5.78
C LEU A 218 -3.66 8.69 4.62
N GLY A 219 -4.51 7.71 4.90
CA GLY A 219 -5.57 7.26 4.00
C GLY A 219 -6.68 8.29 3.96
N LEU A 220 -6.63 9.22 3.00
CA LEU A 220 -7.50 10.40 2.91
C LEU A 220 -8.41 10.42 1.69
N VAL A 221 -8.25 9.48 0.76
CA VAL A 221 -9.09 9.31 -0.44
C VAL A 221 -9.73 7.93 -0.38
N ASP A 222 -11.04 7.84 -0.57
CA ASP A 222 -11.73 6.54 -0.50
C ASP A 222 -11.41 5.71 -1.75
N GLY A 223 -10.60 4.65 -1.59
CA GLY A 223 -10.23 3.76 -2.69
C GLY A 223 -11.35 2.82 -3.14
N GLN A 224 -12.41 2.67 -2.33
CA GLN A 224 -13.48 1.70 -2.54
C GLN A 224 -14.73 2.28 -3.19
N ASN A 225 -14.73 3.58 -3.51
CA ASN A 225 -15.89 4.24 -4.10
C ASN A 225 -15.54 5.07 -5.35
N THR A 226 -16.58 5.39 -6.14
CA THR A 226 -16.44 6.13 -7.41
C THR A 226 -16.57 7.65 -7.27
N GLU A 227 -16.84 8.15 -6.07
CA GLU A 227 -16.84 9.58 -5.77
C GLU A 227 -15.38 10.07 -5.76
N VAL A 228 -15.12 11.19 -6.42
CA VAL A 228 -13.76 11.75 -6.51
C VAL A 228 -13.71 12.95 -5.58
N GLU A 229 -12.87 12.86 -4.56
CA GLU A 229 -12.56 13.96 -3.66
C GLU A 229 -11.91 15.11 -4.41
N SER A 230 -12.23 16.34 -4.03
CA SER A 230 -11.52 17.50 -4.59
C SER A 230 -10.16 17.67 -3.92
N PRO A 231 -9.17 18.30 -4.59
CA PRO A 231 -7.88 18.64 -3.98
C PRO A 231 -8.04 19.44 -2.68
N GLU A 232 -9.02 20.35 -2.61
CA GLU A 232 -9.33 21.13 -1.40
C GLU A 232 -9.81 20.23 -0.27
N THR A 233 -10.66 19.24 -0.56
CA THR A 233 -11.15 18.29 0.45
C THR A 233 -10.00 17.49 1.05
N ILE A 234 -9.04 17.06 0.20
CA ILE A 234 -7.85 16.33 0.66
C ILE A 234 -6.97 17.24 1.53
N ARG A 235 -6.73 18.48 1.12
CA ARG A 235 -5.98 19.47 1.93
C ARG A 235 -6.65 19.77 3.27
N GLU A 236 -7.97 19.94 3.28
CA GLU A 236 -8.75 20.13 4.51
C GLU A 236 -8.63 18.92 5.45
N ARG A 237 -8.63 17.69 4.91
CA ARG A 237 -8.41 16.47 5.71
C ARG A 237 -6.99 16.41 6.28
N VAL A 238 -5.95 16.74 5.50
CA VAL A 238 -4.56 16.83 6.01
C VAL A 238 -4.46 17.85 7.14
N ALA A 239 -5.03 19.05 6.95
CA ALA A 239 -5.03 20.10 7.96
C ALA A 239 -5.77 19.66 9.23
N TRP A 240 -6.95 19.03 9.08
CA TRP A 240 -7.73 18.53 10.20
C TRP A 240 -6.96 17.50 11.02
N VAL A 241 -6.27 16.54 10.39
CA VAL A 241 -5.43 15.56 11.12
C VAL A 241 -4.39 16.29 11.95
N ARG A 242 -3.61 17.19 11.32
CA ARG A 242 -2.52 17.93 12.00
C ARG A 242 -3.01 18.81 13.14
N GLU A 243 -4.19 19.42 13.02
CA GLU A 243 -4.81 20.21 14.10
C GLU A 243 -5.25 19.34 15.28
N ASN A 244 -5.61 18.08 15.04
CA ASN A 244 -6.13 17.16 16.06
C ASN A 244 -5.08 16.19 16.62
N VAL A 245 -3.85 16.19 16.09
CA VAL A 245 -2.69 15.49 16.67
C VAL A 245 -1.57 16.46 17.06
N PRO A 246 -1.83 17.49 17.89
CA PRO A 246 -0.89 18.59 18.12
C PRO A 246 0.42 18.19 18.84
N ALA A 247 0.47 16.98 19.39
CA ALA A 247 1.69 16.43 20.01
C ALA A 247 2.63 15.77 19.00
N ALA A 248 2.12 15.41 17.80
CA ALA A 248 2.90 14.80 16.73
C ALA A 248 3.42 15.90 15.79
N GLU A 249 4.74 15.94 15.60
CA GLU A 249 5.38 16.73 14.55
C GLU A 249 5.86 15.77 13.47
N PHE A 250 5.18 15.74 12.32
CA PHE A 250 5.57 14.86 11.23
C PHE A 250 6.70 15.46 10.39
N ASP A 251 7.70 14.65 10.08
CA ASP A 251 8.70 14.92 9.07
C ASP A 251 8.10 14.71 7.68
N THR A 252 7.50 13.55 7.42
CA THR A 252 6.84 13.22 6.15
C THR A 252 5.39 12.76 6.36
N VAL A 253 4.49 13.27 5.53
CA VAL A 253 3.10 12.83 5.47
C VAL A 253 2.81 12.31 4.06
N TYR A 254 2.69 10.99 3.95
CA TYR A 254 2.22 10.34 2.74
C TYR A 254 0.70 10.56 2.62
N VAL A 255 0.29 11.29 1.59
CA VAL A 255 -1.12 11.55 1.27
C VAL A 255 -1.55 10.50 0.24
N ALA A 256 -2.37 9.55 0.68
CA ALA A 256 -2.71 8.38 -0.11
C ALA A 256 -4.23 8.07 -0.07
N PRO A 257 -4.73 7.23 -0.98
CA PRO A 257 -5.97 6.50 -0.77
C PRO A 257 -5.88 5.62 0.49
N ASN A 258 -7.02 5.35 1.12
CA ASN A 258 -7.05 4.48 2.29
C ASN A 258 -6.83 2.99 1.96
N ALA A 259 -7.31 2.55 0.80
CA ALA A 259 -7.18 1.19 0.27
C ALA A 259 -6.83 1.26 -1.23
N GLU A 260 -6.65 0.11 -1.87
CA GLU A 260 -6.24 0.09 -3.27
C GLU A 260 -7.31 0.64 -4.23
N LEU A 261 -6.87 1.11 -5.41
CA LEU A 261 -7.76 1.69 -6.42
C LEU A 261 -8.26 0.64 -7.44
N PHE A 262 -7.83 -0.62 -7.27
CA PHE A 262 -8.04 -1.74 -8.19
C PHE A 262 -9.49 -1.94 -8.65
N TYR A 263 -10.45 -1.75 -7.76
CA TYR A 263 -11.86 -2.00 -8.06
C TYR A 263 -12.56 -0.83 -8.78
N LEU A 264 -11.85 0.27 -9.02
CA LEU A 264 -12.43 1.47 -9.63
C LEU A 264 -12.46 1.38 -11.16
N PRO A 265 -13.45 2.01 -11.82
CA PRO A 265 -13.34 2.31 -13.24
C PRO A 265 -12.10 3.15 -13.52
N THR A 266 -11.37 2.89 -14.61
CA THR A 266 -10.11 3.59 -14.94
C THR A 266 -10.25 5.11 -14.91
N SER A 267 -11.37 5.65 -15.42
CA SER A 267 -11.65 7.11 -15.36
C SER A 267 -11.78 7.68 -13.94
N ARG A 268 -12.22 6.88 -12.96
CA ARG A 268 -12.33 7.30 -11.55
C ARG A 268 -10.99 7.18 -10.84
N PHE A 269 -10.27 6.10 -11.09
CA PHE A 269 -8.88 5.92 -10.67
C PHE A 269 -8.02 7.11 -11.11
N GLU A 270 -8.02 7.43 -12.40
CA GLU A 270 -7.24 8.55 -12.95
C GLU A 270 -7.60 9.89 -12.31
N ALA A 271 -8.90 10.16 -12.13
CA ALA A 271 -9.35 11.41 -11.50
C ALA A 271 -8.93 11.52 -10.02
N LYS A 272 -8.82 10.40 -9.30
CA LYS A 272 -8.29 10.38 -7.93
C LYS A 272 -6.78 10.62 -7.89
N LEU A 273 -6.02 10.14 -8.89
CA LEU A 273 -4.59 10.47 -9.00
C LEU A 273 -4.37 11.97 -9.19
N ASP A 274 -5.15 12.60 -10.07
CA ASP A 274 -5.08 14.06 -10.28
C ASP A 274 -5.41 14.81 -8.99
N ALA A 275 -6.46 14.40 -8.28
CA ALA A 275 -6.87 15.03 -7.04
C ALA A 275 -5.77 14.97 -5.96
N LEU A 276 -5.10 13.82 -5.82
CA LEU A 276 -3.98 13.63 -4.90
C LEU A 276 -2.79 14.54 -5.25
N ALA A 277 -2.36 14.52 -6.51
CA ALA A 277 -1.22 15.33 -6.96
C ALA A 277 -1.48 16.84 -6.84
N GLU A 278 -2.68 17.30 -7.21
CA GLU A 278 -3.07 18.70 -7.06
C GLU A 278 -3.18 19.11 -5.58
N ALA A 279 -3.53 18.18 -4.68
CA ALA A 279 -3.63 18.45 -3.25
C ALA A 279 -2.28 18.81 -2.62
N THR A 280 -1.21 18.10 -2.99
CA THR A 280 0.14 18.31 -2.44
C THR A 280 0.92 19.40 -3.16
N THR A 281 0.70 19.61 -4.46
CA THR A 281 1.39 20.66 -5.23
C THR A 281 1.07 22.08 -4.72
N ALA A 282 -0.21 22.39 -4.46
CA ALA A 282 -0.61 23.75 -4.05
C ALA A 282 -0.17 24.12 -2.62
N ALA A 283 0.07 23.12 -1.76
CA ALA A 283 0.59 23.35 -0.42
C ALA A 283 2.02 23.93 -0.44
N VAL A 284 2.78 23.68 -1.51
CA VAL A 284 4.12 24.27 -1.73
C VAL A 284 4.01 25.74 -2.16
N GLU A 285 3.02 26.09 -2.99
CA GLU A 285 2.83 27.47 -3.49
C GLU A 285 2.27 28.45 -2.45
N GLU A 286 1.40 28.00 -1.52
CA GLU A 286 0.92 28.87 -0.42
C GLU A 286 1.98 29.17 0.64
N VAL A 287 3.06 28.40 0.69
CA VAL A 287 4.16 28.58 1.66
C VAL A 287 5.26 29.52 1.12
N GLU A 288 5.35 29.70 -0.20
CA GLU A 288 6.30 30.61 -0.84
C GLU A 288 5.76 32.06 -1.07
N ALA A 289 4.48 32.32 -0.78
CA ALA A 289 3.80 33.62 -0.97
C ALA A 289 3.64 34.44 0.33
#